data_AF-A0A5N5FAR6-F1
#
_entry.id   AF-A0A5N5FAR6-F1
#
_cell.length_a   1.000
_cell.length_b   1.000
_cell.length_c   1.000
_cell.angle_alpha   90.00
_cell.angle_beta   90.00
_cell.angle_gamma   90.00
#
_symmetry.space_group_name_H-M   'P 1'
#
loop_
_entity.id
_entity.type
_entity.pdbx_description
1 polymer ?
#
loop_
_entity_poly.entity_id
_entity_poly.type
_entity_poly.pdbx_seq_one_letter_code
_entity_poly.pdbx_strand_id
1 'polypeptide(L)'
;MVKPSIEITEDFASAAKIADDIPREDVIRVLNFLQGVSISDPVPDEFDARKDTYSDIIRDLLKPLHISRGRVTCLVSVKPAVTNFYSGFHGGAIAAVAEVVAVACARTVVANDKELFLGELSISYLSSATKNAVIPTEMGQKLGYTDGAKFPNLKRHNRGRVILD
;
A
#
# COMPACT_ATOMS: atom_id res chain seq x y z
N MET A 1 -37.34 -15.80 14.40
CA MET A 1 -37.43 -14.35 14.17
C MET A 1 -36.26 -13.98 13.26
N VAL A 2 -36.54 -13.71 11.99
CA VAL A 2 -35.53 -13.49 10.94
C VAL A 2 -35.01 -12.07 11.06
N LYS A 3 -33.70 -11.91 11.22
CA LYS A 3 -33.04 -10.59 11.23
C LYS A 3 -33.10 -10.05 9.80
N PRO A 4 -33.55 -8.81 9.56
CA PRO A 4 -33.67 -8.29 8.20
C PRO A 4 -32.27 -8.16 7.60
N SER A 5 -32.02 -8.90 6.53
CA SER A 5 -30.86 -8.74 5.67
C SER A 5 -31.03 -7.40 4.97
N ILE A 6 -30.24 -6.43 5.40
CA ILE A 6 -30.34 -5.02 5.01
C ILE A 6 -30.27 -4.88 3.47
N GLU A 7 -31.17 -4.06 2.96
CA GLU A 7 -31.36 -3.56 1.59
C GLU A 7 -30.14 -2.78 1.04
N ILE A 8 -28.93 -3.34 1.04
CA ILE A 8 -27.71 -2.64 0.55
C ILE A 8 -27.47 -2.88 -0.96
N THR A 9 -28.40 -3.51 -1.67
CA THR A 9 -28.31 -3.67 -3.13
C THR A 9 -28.62 -2.38 -3.90
N GLU A 10 -29.35 -1.42 -3.33
CA GLU A 10 -29.76 -0.22 -4.05
C GLU A 10 -28.88 1.01 -3.78
N ASP A 11 -28.36 1.21 -2.57
CA ASP A 11 -27.74 2.50 -2.19
C ASP A 11 -26.39 2.78 -2.89
N PHE A 12 -25.49 1.80 -2.95
CA PHE A 12 -24.21 1.93 -3.68
C PHE A 12 -24.39 1.92 -5.20
N ALA A 13 -25.34 1.12 -5.71
CA ALA A 13 -25.67 1.08 -7.12
C ALA A 13 -26.41 2.33 -7.59
N SER A 14 -27.17 3.00 -6.71
CA SER A 14 -27.92 4.23 -6.99
C SER A 14 -27.00 5.45 -7.17
N ALA A 15 -25.79 5.43 -6.59
CA ALA A 15 -24.81 6.51 -6.74
C ALA A 15 -23.88 6.32 -7.96
N ALA A 16 -23.66 5.07 -8.38
CA ALA A 16 -22.79 4.75 -9.51
C ALA A 16 -23.58 4.81 -10.84
N LYS A 17 -23.04 5.52 -11.84
CA LYS A 17 -23.54 5.42 -13.22
C LYS A 17 -23.11 4.07 -13.80
N ILE A 18 -24.04 3.13 -13.86
CA ILE A 18 -23.85 1.83 -14.51
C ILE A 18 -24.24 2.00 -15.98
N ALA A 19 -23.40 1.54 -16.89
CA ALA A 19 -23.73 1.57 -18.31
C ALA A 19 -24.84 0.56 -18.62
N ASP A 20 -25.82 0.97 -19.45
CA ASP A 20 -27.02 0.18 -19.74
C ASP A 20 -26.74 -1.13 -20.50
N ASP A 21 -25.53 -1.28 -21.06
CA ASP A 21 -25.09 -2.45 -21.83
C ASP A 21 -24.44 -3.56 -20.99
N ILE A 22 -24.26 -3.35 -19.68
CA ILE A 22 -23.65 -4.35 -18.79
C ILE A 22 -24.72 -5.32 -18.28
N PRO A 23 -24.52 -6.66 -18.43
CA PRO A 23 -25.43 -7.65 -17.87
C PRO A 23 -25.63 -7.49 -16.37
N ARG A 24 -26.88 -7.58 -15.90
CA ARG A 24 -27.22 -7.41 -14.47
C ARG A 24 -26.47 -8.37 -13.56
N GLU A 25 -26.20 -9.58 -14.03
CA GLU A 25 -25.42 -10.60 -13.32
C GLU A 25 -23.96 -10.18 -13.07
N ASP A 26 -23.33 -9.50 -14.04
CA ASP A 26 -21.97 -8.98 -13.88
C ASP A 26 -21.94 -7.81 -12.90
N VAL A 27 -22.94 -6.94 -12.95
CA VAL A 27 -23.12 -5.86 -11.96
C VAL A 27 -23.22 -6.46 -10.54
N ILE A 28 -24.08 -7.45 -10.34
CA ILE A 28 -24.25 -8.12 -9.03
C ILE A 28 -22.93 -8.76 -8.58
N ARG A 29 -22.19 -9.42 -9.49
CA ARG A 29 -20.90 -10.03 -9.18
C ARG A 29 -19.87 -9.00 -8.72
N VAL A 30 -19.78 -7.86 -9.40
CA VAL A 30 -18.88 -6.76 -9.02
C VAL A 30 -19.27 -6.16 -7.68
N LEU A 31 -20.57 -5.89 -7.46
CA LEU A 31 -21.05 -5.34 -6.18
C LEU A 31 -20.75 -6.28 -5.01
N ASN A 32 -21.01 -7.59 -5.17
CA ASN A 32 -20.67 -8.59 -4.15
C ASN A 32 -19.17 -8.66 -3.89
N PHE A 33 -18.33 -8.53 -4.93
CA PHE A 33 -16.88 -8.45 -4.77
C PHE A 33 -16.48 -7.20 -3.97
N LEU A 34 -17.01 -6.03 -4.30
CA LEU A 34 -16.72 -4.77 -3.62
C LEU A 34 -17.14 -4.79 -2.15
N GLN A 35 -18.31 -5.38 -1.85
CA GLN A 35 -18.75 -5.62 -0.48
C GLN A 35 -17.83 -6.60 0.25
N GLY A 36 -17.40 -7.67 -0.42
CA GLY A 36 -16.46 -8.66 0.15
C GLY A 36 -15.07 -8.09 0.45
N VAL A 37 -14.67 -6.98 -0.19
CA VAL A 37 -13.45 -6.24 0.13
C VAL A 37 -13.70 -5.03 1.03
N SER A 38 -14.87 -4.96 1.67
CA SER A 38 -15.20 -3.96 2.68
C SER A 38 -15.08 -2.51 2.21
N ILE A 39 -15.43 -2.22 0.94
CA ILE A 39 -15.39 -0.83 0.43
C ILE A 39 -16.33 0.14 1.18
N SER A 40 -17.33 -0.42 1.87
CA SER A 40 -18.42 0.31 2.51
C SER A 40 -18.33 0.29 4.04
N ASP A 41 -17.34 -0.41 4.61
CA ASP A 41 -17.22 -0.48 6.07
C ASP A 41 -16.70 0.87 6.59
N PRO A 42 -17.35 1.46 7.60
CA PRO A 42 -16.90 2.71 8.17
C PRO A 42 -15.52 2.51 8.79
N VAL A 43 -14.60 3.43 8.49
CA VAL A 43 -13.32 3.50 9.20
C VAL A 43 -13.63 3.89 10.64
N PRO A 44 -13.14 3.15 11.66
CA PRO A 44 -13.42 3.49 13.05
C PRO A 44 -12.90 4.89 13.39
N ASP A 45 -13.69 5.69 14.12
CA ASP A 45 -13.38 7.09 14.49
C ASP A 45 -11.98 7.25 15.14
N GLU A 46 -11.50 6.20 15.80
CA GLU A 46 -10.17 6.11 16.42
C GLU A 46 -9.02 6.32 15.42
N PHE A 47 -9.20 5.93 14.16
CA PHE A 47 -8.20 6.10 13.10
C PHE A 47 -8.14 7.56 12.61
N ASP A 48 -9.26 8.28 12.61
CA ASP A 48 -9.32 9.70 12.25
C ASP A 48 -8.90 10.61 13.41
N ALA A 49 -9.21 10.21 14.65
CA ALA A 49 -8.88 10.98 15.84
C ALA A 49 -7.39 10.99 16.17
N ARG A 50 -6.66 9.93 15.82
CA ARG A 50 -5.22 9.81 16.09
C ARG A 50 -4.40 10.18 14.85
N LYS A 51 -3.63 11.25 14.98
CA LYS A 51 -2.62 11.64 13.99
C LYS A 51 -1.62 10.49 13.77
N ASP A 52 -1.26 10.26 12.52
CA ASP A 52 -0.25 9.28 12.08
C ASP A 52 -0.60 7.79 12.27
N THR A 53 -1.87 7.44 12.54
CA THR A 53 -2.28 6.03 12.71
C THR A 53 -1.92 5.16 11.51
N TYR A 54 -2.08 5.68 10.30
CA TYR A 54 -1.65 5.00 9.07
C TYR A 54 -0.15 4.68 9.08
N SER A 55 0.69 5.64 9.49
CA SER A 55 2.14 5.46 9.59
C SER A 55 2.51 4.38 10.59
N ASP A 56 1.80 4.29 11.71
CA ASP A 56 2.05 3.27 12.74
C ASP A 56 1.76 1.85 12.24
N ILE A 57 0.69 1.67 11.46
CA ILE A 57 0.37 0.38 10.81
C ILE A 57 1.52 -0.06 9.90
N ILE A 58 2.00 0.85 9.05
CA ILE A 58 3.07 0.51 8.09
C ILE A 58 4.40 0.29 8.81
N ARG A 59 4.70 1.08 9.84
CA ARG A 59 5.91 0.90 10.67
C ARG A 59 5.92 -0.44 11.38
N ASP A 60 4.78 -0.94 11.82
CA ASP A 60 4.65 -2.26 12.45
C ASP A 60 4.98 -3.43 11.46
N LEU A 61 4.98 -3.17 10.15
CA LEU A 61 5.46 -4.13 9.15
C LEU A 61 6.98 -4.10 8.97
N LEU A 62 7.65 -3.03 9.41
CA LEU A 62 9.03 -2.72 9.06
C LEU A 62 10.00 -2.96 10.22
N LYS A 63 11.13 -3.58 9.91
CA LYS A 63 12.29 -3.66 10.79
C LYS A 63 13.51 -3.08 10.08
N PRO A 64 14.06 -1.93 10.53
CA PRO A 64 15.28 -1.38 9.95
C PRO A 64 16.43 -2.38 10.03
N LEU A 65 17.19 -2.51 8.94
CA LEU A 65 18.38 -3.36 8.86
C LEU A 65 19.65 -2.52 8.72
N HIS A 66 19.65 -1.53 7.83
CA HIS A 66 20.78 -0.64 7.60
C HIS A 66 20.30 0.75 7.17
N ILE A 67 20.85 1.79 7.78
CA ILE A 67 20.55 3.19 7.46
C ILE A 67 21.86 3.92 7.22
N SER A 68 21.96 4.57 6.07
CA SER A 68 23.09 5.41 5.68
C SER A 68 22.61 6.58 4.84
N ARG A 69 23.47 7.59 4.65
CA ARG A 69 23.13 8.77 3.85
C ARG A 69 22.72 8.38 2.43
N GLY A 70 21.47 8.66 2.07
CA GLY A 70 20.84 8.34 0.79
C GLY A 70 20.48 6.87 0.59
N ARG A 71 20.50 6.02 1.63
CA ARG A 71 20.19 4.59 1.48
C ARG A 71 19.62 3.97 2.75
N VAL A 72 18.48 3.30 2.63
CA VAL A 72 17.79 2.61 3.72
C VAL A 72 17.44 1.20 3.29
N THR A 73 17.75 0.23 4.14
CA THR A 73 17.36 -1.18 3.99
C THR A 73 16.53 -1.60 5.20
N CYS A 74 15.39 -2.22 4.93
CA CYS A 74 14.48 -2.75 5.95
C CYS A 74 14.09 -4.20 5.63
N LEU A 75 13.60 -4.91 6.63
CA LEU A 75 12.81 -6.12 6.46
C LEU A 75 11.33 -5.77 6.55
N VAL A 76 10.52 -6.35 5.67
CA VAL A 76 9.07 -6.22 5.66
C VAL A 76 8.46 -7.55 6.07
N SER A 77 7.58 -7.53 7.07
CA SER A 77 6.82 -8.72 7.51
C SER A 77 5.42 -8.70 6.92
N VAL A 78 5.09 -9.67 6.07
CA VAL A 78 3.77 -9.78 5.43
C VAL A 78 2.76 -10.37 6.43
N LYS A 79 2.19 -9.50 7.28
CA LYS A 79 1.17 -9.90 8.27
C LYS A 79 -0.16 -10.22 7.58
N PRO A 80 -0.99 -11.14 8.14
CA PRO A 80 -2.29 -11.47 7.56
C PRO A 80 -3.21 -10.26 7.30
N ALA A 81 -3.15 -9.26 8.18
CA ALA A 81 -3.96 -8.03 8.07
C ALA A 81 -3.66 -7.19 6.81
N VAL A 82 -2.51 -7.40 6.15
CA VAL A 82 -2.12 -6.69 4.93
C VAL A 82 -2.05 -7.60 3.71
N THR A 83 -2.71 -8.77 3.78
CA THR A 83 -2.83 -9.69 2.63
C THR A 83 -4.13 -9.51 1.88
N ASN A 84 -4.10 -9.77 0.58
CA ASN A 84 -5.28 -9.81 -0.27
C ASN A 84 -6.01 -11.16 -0.15
N PHE A 85 -7.14 -11.29 -0.86
CA PHE A 85 -7.94 -12.52 -0.92
C PHE A 85 -7.12 -13.77 -1.30
N TYR A 86 -6.09 -13.61 -2.13
CA TYR A 86 -5.21 -14.70 -2.56
C TYR A 86 -4.09 -15.01 -1.56
N SER A 87 -4.16 -14.49 -0.33
CA SER A 87 -3.10 -14.60 0.70
C SER A 87 -1.73 -14.06 0.25
N GLY A 88 -1.72 -13.18 -0.75
CA GLY A 88 -0.56 -12.46 -1.20
C GLY A 88 -0.50 -11.06 -0.58
N PHE A 89 0.68 -10.46 -0.52
CA PHE A 89 0.85 -9.11 0.02
C PHE A 89 0.04 -8.09 -0.82
N HIS A 90 -0.85 -7.32 -0.16
CA HIS A 90 -1.78 -6.42 -0.83
C HIS A 90 -1.04 -5.27 -1.54
N GLY A 91 -1.43 -4.96 -2.77
CA GLY A 91 -0.75 -3.94 -3.59
C GLY A 91 -0.69 -2.56 -2.92
N GLY A 92 -1.81 -2.11 -2.35
CA GLY A 92 -1.84 -0.86 -1.59
C GLY A 92 -0.93 -0.86 -0.37
N ALA A 93 -0.74 -2.00 0.30
CA ALA A 93 0.17 -2.09 1.44
C ALA A 93 1.65 -2.07 1.00
N ILE A 94 1.95 -2.67 -0.15
CA ILE A 94 3.28 -2.56 -0.78
C ILE A 94 3.57 -1.09 -1.13
N ALA A 95 2.59 -0.37 -1.69
CA ALA A 95 2.74 1.05 -2.01
C ALA A 95 3.02 1.91 -0.77
N ALA A 96 2.28 1.66 0.31
CA ALA A 96 2.48 2.31 1.59
C ALA A 96 3.88 2.08 2.17
N VAL A 97 4.38 0.82 2.11
CA VAL A 97 5.75 0.49 2.51
C VAL A 97 6.77 1.23 1.66
N ALA A 98 6.59 1.23 0.33
CA ALA A 98 7.50 1.91 -0.58
C ALA A 98 7.58 3.43 -0.29
N GLU A 99 6.44 4.07 -0.06
CA GLU A 99 6.36 5.48 0.34
C GLU A 99 7.12 5.74 1.65
N VAL A 100 6.85 4.97 2.71
CA VAL A 100 7.48 5.18 4.02
C VAL A 100 8.99 4.97 3.94
N VAL A 101 9.48 3.96 3.21
CA VAL A 101 10.91 3.71 3.06
C VAL A 101 11.57 4.76 2.16
N ALA A 102 10.89 5.26 1.12
CA ALA A 102 11.37 6.38 0.30
C ALA A 102 11.53 7.67 1.12
N VAL A 103 10.52 8.01 1.92
CA VAL A 103 10.55 9.17 2.82
C VAL A 103 11.67 9.01 3.85
N ALA A 104 11.79 7.83 4.47
CA ALA A 104 12.89 7.54 5.40
C ALA A 104 14.27 7.69 4.73
N CYS A 105 14.40 7.23 3.48
CA CYS A 105 15.62 7.40 2.70
C CYS A 105 15.92 8.88 2.41
N ALA A 106 14.94 9.65 1.96
CA ALA A 106 15.09 11.09 1.73
C ALA A 106 15.46 11.84 3.02
N ARG A 107 14.91 11.46 4.16
CA ARG A 107 15.25 12.03 5.48
C ARG A 107 16.70 11.82 5.90
N THR A 108 17.42 10.87 5.31
CA THR A 108 18.86 10.70 5.56
C THR A 108 19.73 11.77 4.87
N VAL A 109 19.16 12.54 3.93
CA VAL A 109 19.89 13.61 3.22
C VAL A 109 19.24 14.99 3.38
N VAL A 110 17.92 15.04 3.57
CA VAL A 110 17.15 16.28 3.75
C VAL A 110 17.00 16.59 5.23
N ALA A 111 17.24 17.85 5.59
CA ALA A 111 17.15 18.31 6.98
C ALA A 111 15.71 18.22 7.54
N ASN A 112 15.60 18.01 8.85
CA ASN A 112 14.33 17.76 9.55
C ASN A 112 13.37 18.96 9.55
N ASP A 113 13.90 20.17 9.37
CA ASP A 113 13.12 21.42 9.27
C ASP A 113 12.45 21.60 7.90
N LYS A 114 12.73 20.72 6.94
CA LYS A 114 12.09 20.72 5.62
C LYS A 114 10.93 19.74 5.59
N GLU A 115 9.80 20.19 5.06
CA GLU A 115 8.71 19.27 4.74
C GLU A 115 9.09 18.41 3.53
N LEU A 116 8.62 17.16 3.56
CA LEU A 116 8.76 16.22 2.45
C LEU A 116 7.37 15.76 2.06
N PHE A 117 7.13 15.70 0.76
CA PHE A 117 5.92 15.13 0.18
C PHE A 117 6.34 14.17 -0.93
N LEU A 118 5.58 13.08 -1.06
CA LEU A 118 5.72 12.16 -2.18
C LEU A 118 5.06 12.80 -3.40
N GLY A 119 5.86 13.17 -4.40
CA GLY A 119 5.34 13.75 -5.65
C GLY A 119 4.75 12.69 -6.59
N GLU A 120 5.48 11.59 -6.78
CA GLU A 120 5.08 10.48 -7.66
C GLU A 120 5.65 9.17 -7.09
N LEU A 121 4.89 8.08 -7.23
CA LEU A 121 5.31 6.73 -6.90
C LEU A 121 4.92 5.78 -8.03
N SER A 122 5.89 5.04 -8.54
CA SER A 122 5.69 4.02 -9.57
C SER A 122 6.15 2.67 -9.05
N ILE A 123 5.30 1.65 -9.17
CA ILE A 123 5.52 0.31 -8.62
C ILE A 123 5.23 -0.72 -9.69
N SER A 124 6.17 -1.64 -9.89
CA SER A 124 5.99 -2.82 -10.75
C SER A 124 5.94 -4.08 -9.91
N TYR A 125 4.84 -4.83 -10.00
CA TYR A 125 4.65 -6.08 -9.27
C TYR A 125 5.20 -7.26 -10.08
N LEU A 126 6.35 -7.79 -9.67
CA LEU A 126 7.02 -8.90 -10.37
C LEU A 126 6.61 -10.28 -9.86
N SER A 127 6.29 -10.39 -8.57
CA SER A 127 5.86 -11.63 -7.91
C SER A 127 5.15 -11.33 -6.60
N SER A 128 4.18 -12.15 -6.21
CA SER A 128 3.50 -12.00 -4.93
C SER A 128 4.33 -12.53 -3.77
N ALA A 129 4.45 -11.75 -2.69
CA ALA A 129 4.97 -12.23 -1.43
C ALA A 129 3.84 -12.90 -0.63
N THR A 130 4.07 -14.12 -0.15
CA THR A 130 3.05 -14.90 0.55
C THR A 130 2.86 -14.42 1.99
N LYS A 131 1.66 -14.68 2.53
CA LYS A 131 1.33 -14.48 3.95
C LYS A 131 2.42 -15.07 4.86
N ASN A 132 2.81 -14.30 5.88
CA ASN A 132 3.87 -14.59 6.86
C ASN A 132 5.31 -14.61 6.30
N ALA A 133 5.52 -14.25 5.03
CA ALA A 133 6.88 -14.07 4.51
C ALA A 133 7.54 -12.83 5.14
N VAL A 134 8.87 -12.90 5.28
CA VAL A 134 9.71 -11.73 5.60
C VAL A 134 10.60 -11.46 4.39
N ILE A 135 10.47 -10.27 3.79
CA ILE A 135 11.19 -9.90 2.57
C ILE A 135 12.07 -8.66 2.82
N PRO A 136 13.28 -8.60 2.24
CA PRO A 136 14.09 -7.38 2.29
C PRO A 136 13.50 -6.32 1.36
N THR A 137 13.60 -5.06 1.75
CA THR A 137 13.35 -3.88 0.92
C THR A 137 14.53 -2.92 1.03
N GLU A 138 14.90 -2.24 -0.05
CA GLU A 138 16.09 -1.39 -0.09
C GLU A 138 15.87 -0.18 -0.99
N MET A 139 15.76 1.01 -0.42
CA MET A 139 15.66 2.24 -1.21
C MET A 139 17.01 2.95 -1.27
N GLY A 140 17.38 3.40 -2.46
CA GLY A 140 18.57 4.20 -2.71
C GLY A 140 18.26 5.50 -3.44
N GLN A 141 18.63 6.63 -2.86
CA GLN A 141 18.47 7.92 -3.51
C GLN A 141 19.66 8.22 -4.42
N LYS A 142 19.38 8.58 -5.68
CA LYS A 142 20.38 9.17 -6.57
C LYS A 142 20.24 10.69 -6.50
N LEU A 143 21.24 11.35 -5.91
CA LEU A 143 21.25 12.82 -5.80
C LEU A 143 21.32 13.45 -7.20
N GLY A 144 20.26 14.14 -7.59
CA GLY A 144 20.21 15.05 -8.73
C GLY A 144 20.39 16.50 -8.29
N TYR A 145 20.72 17.39 -9.22
CA TYR A 145 21.08 18.80 -8.97
C TYR A 145 19.88 19.75 -8.70
N THR A 146 18.67 19.21 -8.55
CA THR A 146 17.44 19.97 -8.31
C THR A 146 16.74 19.45 -7.05
N ASP A 147 15.90 20.28 -6.42
CA ASP A 147 15.16 20.08 -5.15
C ASP A 147 14.31 18.80 -5.02
N GLY A 148 14.42 17.83 -5.94
CA GLY A 148 13.74 16.54 -5.91
C GLY A 148 14.69 15.35 -5.74
N ALA A 149 14.35 14.46 -4.81
CA ALA A 149 14.96 13.13 -4.72
C ALA A 149 14.41 12.22 -5.83
N LYS A 150 15.26 11.71 -6.71
CA LYS A 150 14.88 10.65 -7.67
C LYS A 150 15.36 9.29 -7.18
N PHE A 151 14.43 8.35 -7.12
CA PHE A 151 14.67 6.94 -6.85
C PHE A 151 14.60 6.19 -8.19
N PRO A 152 15.68 5.51 -8.63
CA PRO A 152 15.76 4.92 -9.96
C PRO A 152 14.94 3.63 -10.11
N ASN A 153 14.41 3.39 -11.31
CA ASN A 153 13.65 2.19 -11.68
C ASN A 153 14.42 0.85 -11.51
N LEU A 154 13.67 -0.16 -11.09
CA LEU A 154 14.11 -1.49 -10.64
C LEU A 154 14.73 -2.39 -11.72
N LYS A 155 15.86 -3.03 -11.42
CA LYS A 155 16.42 -4.14 -12.22
C LYS A 155 16.45 -5.45 -11.45
N ARG A 156 15.86 -6.49 -12.04
CA ARG A 156 15.90 -7.87 -11.55
C ARG A 156 17.35 -8.38 -11.53
N HIS A 157 17.87 -8.72 -10.35
CA HIS A 157 19.08 -9.55 -10.24
C HIS A 157 18.72 -10.93 -9.67
N ASN A 158 19.29 -11.97 -10.26
CA ASN A 158 19.01 -13.38 -10.01
C ASN A 158 18.96 -13.72 -8.52
N ARG A 159 18.02 -14.61 -8.15
CA ARG A 159 17.71 -15.17 -6.80
C ARG A 159 16.62 -14.47 -5.98
N GLY A 160 15.39 -14.40 -6.52
CA GLY A 160 14.16 -14.24 -5.72
C GLY A 160 14.09 -12.98 -4.84
N ARG A 161 14.87 -11.95 -5.15
CA ARG A 161 14.92 -10.70 -4.39
C ARG A 161 14.01 -9.68 -5.08
N VAL A 162 12.86 -9.39 -4.47
CA VAL A 162 12.07 -8.21 -4.81
C VAL A 162 12.76 -7.05 -4.12
N ILE A 163 13.62 -6.36 -4.86
CA ILE A 163 14.13 -5.06 -4.44
C ILE A 163 12.99 -4.08 -4.76
N LEU A 164 12.71 -3.13 -3.88
CA LEU A 164 11.94 -1.93 -4.20
C LEU A 164 13.02 -0.85 -4.20
N ASP A 165 13.52 -0.42 -5.37
CA ASP A 165 14.45 0.73 -5.51
C ASP A 165 13.65 1.98 -5.86
#